data_AF-A0A5C8V4H2-F1
#
_entry.id   AF-A0A5C8V4H2-F1
#
_cell.length_a   1.000
_cell.length_b   1.000
_cell.length_c   1.000
_cell.angle_alpha   90.00
_cell.angle_beta   90.00
_cell.angle_gamma   90.00
#
_symmetry.space_group_name_H-M   'P 1'
#
loop_
_entity.id
_entity.type
_entity.pdbx_description
1 polymer ?
#
loop_
_entity_poly.entity_id
_entity_poly.type
_entity_poly.pdbx_seq_one_letter_code
_entity_poly.pdbx_strand_id
1 'polypeptide(L)'
;MIILGLNYYFHDSTACIVVDGQLIAAIEEERLNRDKHTRVFPQMAISRCLKIAGLSYSDIDHIAVSIKPSHNLSKKLFHSIKNLKTVKPFINHEFVHAYNKQKGFWNWYKYHYNNKKEGPEVHFIPHHYSHAPGSFFVSPYKEAALLGIDGSGEWATTWLGYGKDNEVQCLGESFFPHSLGSFYESITQFCGFRTSYDEGKTMGLAPMGNPEIYREKVAKMVRVDKKGQLHFDLSYFNFQNMGWRRLSPKFYNTFGKGRKHGEDFEDRHKDLAAAFQRVLEDRVLEMCDILHKKTKADYLVISGGVSLNSVMNGRIVRESQFKDIYVMPAAGDNGTAIGAAYYLYNGIFKKDRNFEHMDPYVGTGYTNEEIEKVLKGAKLDYEYCEDICEEAASLLEKGKIIGWFQGKMEIGPRALGSRSILANPAFPDMKDKINSEVKFREAYRPFAPSAIVEAKDEFFDLEVEAPFMLKVCNVLPEKQSVIPAVTHVDGSARLQTVKKELHPRYYDVIQKLGTKTGVPVVLNTSFNIQGEPVVESPKDAIRCYYSTGLDALVIGNYVLVK
;
A
#
# COMPACT_ATOMS: atom_id res chain seq x y z
N MET A 1 24.13 -5.97 -14.78
CA MET A 1 23.12 -5.06 -15.35
C MET A 1 22.40 -4.36 -14.20
N ILE A 2 22.46 -3.03 -14.20
CA ILE A 2 21.95 -2.16 -13.14
C ILE A 2 20.78 -1.34 -13.70
N ILE A 3 19.60 -1.53 -13.12
CA ILE A 3 18.36 -0.85 -13.52
C ILE A 3 17.90 0.08 -12.39
N LEU A 4 17.72 1.37 -12.72
CA LEU A 4 17.01 2.34 -11.89
C LEU A 4 15.52 2.34 -12.27
N GLY A 5 14.66 1.83 -11.41
CA GLY A 5 13.21 1.92 -11.57
C GLY A 5 12.66 3.21 -10.96
N LEU A 6 11.74 3.90 -11.65
CA LEU A 6 11.18 5.19 -11.23
C LEU A 6 9.66 5.24 -11.38
N ASN A 7 9.00 5.75 -10.34
CA ASN A 7 7.65 6.32 -10.39
C ASN A 7 7.71 7.80 -10.00
N TYR A 8 7.16 8.67 -10.84
CA TYR A 8 7.09 10.11 -10.53
C TYR A 8 5.94 10.84 -11.23
N TYR A 9 5.15 10.12 -12.04
CA TYR A 9 4.21 10.75 -12.96
C TYR A 9 2.91 11.16 -12.26
N PHE A 10 2.34 10.26 -11.46
CA PHE A 10 1.11 10.48 -10.69
C PHE A 10 1.42 10.96 -9.26
N HIS A 11 1.12 10.12 -8.26
CA HIS A 11 1.48 10.29 -6.85
C HIS A 11 2.40 9.16 -6.38
N ASP A 12 2.82 9.22 -5.12
CA ASP A 12 3.66 8.23 -4.46
C ASP A 12 5.00 8.01 -5.19
N SER A 13 5.66 9.12 -5.50
CA SER A 13 6.96 9.09 -6.18
C SER A 13 7.93 8.18 -5.46
N THR A 14 8.58 7.29 -6.20
CA THR A 14 9.39 6.18 -5.66
C THR A 14 10.54 5.87 -6.60
N ALA A 15 11.66 5.41 -6.04
CA ALA A 15 12.78 4.86 -6.81
C ALA A 15 13.20 3.49 -6.28
N CYS A 16 13.76 2.65 -7.15
CA CYS A 16 14.40 1.39 -6.76
C CYS A 16 15.66 1.11 -7.60
N ILE A 17 16.55 0.28 -7.07
CA ILE A 17 17.74 -0.21 -7.76
C ILE A 17 17.68 -1.74 -7.82
N VAL A 18 17.78 -2.27 -9.04
CA VAL A 18 17.89 -3.70 -9.32
C VAL A 18 19.28 -3.97 -9.92
N VAL A 19 19.99 -4.96 -9.39
CA VAL A 19 21.31 -5.38 -9.88
C VAL A 19 21.23 -6.86 -10.22
N ASP A 20 21.38 -7.18 -11.52
CA ASP A 20 21.35 -8.56 -12.04
C ASP A 20 20.13 -9.37 -11.55
N GLY A 21 18.97 -8.70 -11.53
CA GLY A 21 17.69 -9.26 -11.13
C GLY A 21 17.42 -9.27 -9.63
N GLN A 22 18.35 -8.79 -8.79
CA GLN A 22 18.16 -8.66 -7.35
C GLN A 22 17.72 -7.24 -6.97
N LEU A 23 16.65 -7.10 -6.17
CA LEU A 23 16.22 -5.81 -5.64
C LEU A 23 17.14 -5.40 -4.49
N ILE A 24 17.99 -4.41 -4.72
CA ILE A 24 18.96 -3.94 -3.71
C ILE A 24 18.36 -2.90 -2.78
N ALA A 25 17.56 -1.99 -3.34
CA ALA A 25 16.91 -0.93 -2.58
C ALA A 25 15.62 -0.45 -3.25
N ALA A 26 14.63 -0.06 -2.45
CA ALA A 26 13.50 0.74 -2.89
C ALA A 26 13.05 1.69 -1.77
N ILE A 27 12.69 2.92 -2.10
CA ILE A 27 12.20 3.88 -1.11
C ILE A 27 11.24 4.90 -1.74
N GLU A 28 10.15 5.16 -1.03
CA GLU A 28 9.18 6.21 -1.38
C GLU A 28 9.74 7.58 -1.00
N GLU A 29 9.61 8.57 -1.89
CA GLU A 29 10.12 9.94 -1.68
C GLU A 29 9.48 10.60 -0.45
N GLU A 30 8.21 10.26 -0.14
CA GLU A 30 7.50 10.77 1.04
C GLU A 30 8.21 10.44 2.36
N ARG A 31 8.92 9.32 2.42
CA ARG A 31 9.68 8.93 3.62
C ARG A 31 10.83 9.91 3.87
N LEU A 32 11.39 10.47 2.81
CA LEU A 32 12.58 11.31 2.86
C LEU A 32 12.24 12.81 2.95
N ASN A 33 11.28 13.28 2.16
CA ASN A 33 10.89 14.69 2.14
C ASN A 33 9.79 15.03 3.17
N ARG A 34 9.22 14.01 3.83
CA ARG A 34 8.17 14.11 4.85
C ARG A 34 6.83 14.67 4.33
N ASP A 35 6.65 14.77 3.01
CA ASP A 35 5.41 15.17 2.34
C ASP A 35 4.63 13.92 1.91
N LYS A 36 3.50 13.65 2.59
CA LYS A 36 2.74 12.42 2.39
C LYS A 36 1.99 12.43 1.05
N HIS A 37 2.10 11.33 0.31
CA HIS A 37 1.64 11.16 -1.08
C HIS A 37 2.28 12.17 -2.04
N THR A 38 3.55 12.51 -1.78
CA THR A 38 4.26 13.49 -2.60
C THR A 38 4.26 13.13 -4.08
N ARG A 39 4.17 14.19 -4.89
CA ARG A 39 4.22 14.10 -6.36
C ARG A 39 5.50 14.71 -6.91
N VAL A 40 6.45 15.09 -6.06
CA VAL A 40 7.72 15.66 -6.52
C VAL A 40 8.57 14.59 -7.20
N PHE A 41 9.51 14.99 -8.05
CA PHE A 41 10.43 14.03 -8.67
C PHE A 41 11.29 13.35 -7.58
N PRO A 42 11.49 12.01 -7.61
CA PRO A 42 12.05 11.22 -6.50
C PRO A 42 13.58 11.35 -6.37
N GLN A 43 14.12 12.57 -6.32
CA GLN A 43 15.56 12.80 -6.30
C GLN A 43 16.22 12.29 -5.01
N MET A 44 15.55 12.44 -3.86
CA MET A 44 16.08 11.96 -2.58
C MET A 44 16.09 10.43 -2.56
N ALA A 45 15.03 9.80 -3.07
CA ALA A 45 14.90 8.35 -3.17
C ALA A 45 15.93 7.74 -4.11
N ILE A 46 16.17 8.34 -5.28
CA ILE A 46 17.24 7.90 -6.20
C ILE A 46 18.60 7.94 -5.49
N SER A 47 18.92 9.08 -4.89
CA SER A 47 20.20 9.28 -4.19
C SER A 47 20.37 8.28 -3.03
N ARG A 48 19.29 8.01 -2.30
CA ARG A 48 19.30 7.05 -1.18
C ARG A 48 19.45 5.61 -1.67
N CYS A 49 18.75 5.21 -2.72
CA CYS A 49 18.87 3.85 -3.28
C CYS A 49 20.28 3.58 -3.83
N LEU A 50 20.87 4.55 -4.54
CA LEU A 50 22.26 4.46 -5.00
C LEU A 50 23.24 4.31 -3.84
N LYS A 51 23.07 5.11 -2.78
CA LYS A 51 23.88 4.99 -1.56
C LYS A 51 23.75 3.61 -0.91
N ILE A 52 22.54 3.08 -0.77
CA ILE A 52 22.30 1.74 -0.20
C ILE A 52 22.98 0.66 -1.05
N ALA A 53 22.94 0.81 -2.38
CA ALA A 53 23.57 -0.13 -3.31
C ALA A 53 25.09 0.01 -3.42
N GLY A 54 25.69 1.05 -2.81
CA GLY A 54 27.12 1.35 -3.01
C GLY A 54 27.45 1.78 -4.44
N LEU A 55 26.46 2.31 -5.17
CA LEU A 55 26.57 2.71 -6.57
C LEU A 55 26.54 4.23 -6.72
N SER A 56 27.03 4.68 -7.85
CA SER A 56 26.97 6.05 -8.33
C SER A 56 25.99 6.17 -9.51
N TYR A 57 25.65 7.40 -9.89
CA TYR A 57 24.86 7.63 -11.11
C TYR A 57 25.53 7.01 -12.34
N SER A 58 26.86 6.94 -12.36
CA SER A 58 27.57 6.42 -13.53
C SER A 58 27.45 4.93 -13.76
N ASP A 59 27.03 4.17 -12.75
CA ASP A 59 26.93 2.71 -12.80
C ASP A 59 25.56 2.23 -13.32
N ILE A 60 24.59 3.14 -13.52
CA ILE A 60 23.27 2.79 -14.04
C ILE A 60 23.39 2.47 -15.53
N ASP A 61 22.92 1.29 -15.93
CA ASP A 61 22.85 0.86 -17.34
C ASP A 61 21.52 1.29 -17.98
N HIS A 62 20.41 1.11 -17.24
CA HIS A 62 19.06 1.37 -17.73
C HIS A 62 18.21 2.12 -16.70
N ILE A 63 17.28 2.94 -17.18
CA ILE A 63 16.24 3.59 -16.37
C ILE A 63 14.88 3.09 -16.84
N ALA A 64 14.12 2.45 -15.96
CA ALA A 64 12.73 2.03 -16.22
C ALA A 64 11.77 3.02 -15.56
N VAL A 65 10.91 3.65 -16.34
CA VAL A 65 9.93 4.63 -15.86
C VAL A 65 8.52 4.04 -16.01
N SER A 66 7.75 4.04 -14.92
CA SER A 66 6.41 3.41 -14.83
C SER A 66 5.27 4.16 -15.54
N ILE A 67 5.56 4.85 -16.63
CA ILE A 67 4.56 5.49 -17.47
C ILE A 67 4.98 5.39 -18.93
N LYS A 68 4.04 5.13 -19.84
CA LYS A 68 4.25 5.29 -21.28
C LYS A 68 3.35 6.40 -21.84
N PRO A 69 3.83 7.67 -21.91
CA PRO A 69 2.97 8.82 -22.24
C PRO A 69 2.20 8.71 -23.56
N SER A 70 2.75 8.01 -24.56
CA SER A 70 2.12 7.82 -25.87
C SER A 70 1.05 6.71 -25.90
N HIS A 71 0.87 5.96 -24.81
CA HIS A 71 -0.07 4.84 -24.77
C HIS A 71 -1.54 5.30 -24.69
N ASN A 72 -2.43 4.59 -25.40
CA ASN A 72 -3.89 4.86 -25.47
C ASN A 72 -4.30 6.25 -25.99
N LEU A 73 -3.43 6.98 -26.70
CA LEU A 73 -3.69 8.35 -27.18
C LEU A 73 -4.99 8.48 -28.01
N SER A 74 -5.29 7.48 -28.85
CA SER A 74 -6.51 7.46 -29.67
C SER A 74 -7.80 7.34 -28.84
N LYS A 75 -7.79 6.54 -27.76
CA LYS A 75 -8.93 6.38 -26.85
C LYS A 75 -9.18 7.66 -26.05
N LYS A 76 -8.10 8.31 -25.60
CA LYS A 76 -8.14 9.62 -24.93
C LYS A 76 -8.77 10.68 -25.83
N LEU A 77 -8.33 10.77 -27.08
CA LEU A 77 -8.85 11.72 -28.06
C LEU A 77 -10.35 11.51 -28.33
N PHE A 78 -10.78 10.25 -28.49
CA PHE A 78 -12.20 9.92 -28.70
C PHE A 78 -13.09 10.30 -27.51
N HIS A 79 -12.63 10.11 -26.28
CA HIS A 79 -13.35 10.55 -25.08
C HIS A 79 -13.54 12.07 -25.06
N SER A 80 -12.48 12.82 -25.35
CA SER A 80 -12.51 14.30 -25.36
C SER A 80 -13.43 14.88 -26.43
N ILE A 81 -13.51 14.24 -27.60
CA ILE A 81 -14.44 14.64 -28.67
C ILE A 81 -15.91 14.41 -28.24
N LYS A 82 -16.19 13.30 -27.55
CA LYS A 82 -17.54 12.99 -27.05
C LYS A 82 -18.00 13.88 -25.89
N ASN A 83 -17.05 14.41 -25.10
CA ASN A 83 -17.32 15.21 -23.91
C ASN A 83 -16.72 16.63 -24.06
N LEU A 84 -17.31 17.47 -24.92
CA LEU A 84 -16.82 18.85 -25.19
C LEU A 84 -16.61 19.71 -23.92
N LYS A 85 -17.38 19.47 -22.85
CA LYS A 85 -17.22 20.16 -21.54
C LYS A 85 -15.92 19.79 -20.79
N THR A 86 -15.23 18.72 -21.19
CA THR A 86 -14.04 18.18 -20.52
C THR A 86 -12.73 18.49 -21.24
N VAL A 87 -12.78 19.12 -22.41
CA VAL A 87 -11.60 19.38 -23.26
C VAL A 87 -10.53 20.20 -22.55
N LYS A 88 -10.92 21.27 -21.82
CA LYS A 88 -9.95 22.13 -21.11
C LYS A 88 -9.28 21.43 -19.92
N PRO A 89 -10.02 20.79 -18.98
CA PRO A 89 -9.41 19.93 -17.95
C PRO A 89 -8.53 18.83 -18.53
N PHE A 90 -8.98 18.17 -19.60
CA PHE A 90 -8.24 17.13 -20.29
C PHE A 90 -6.91 17.63 -20.87
N ILE A 91 -6.89 18.78 -21.56
CA ILE A 91 -5.66 19.37 -22.10
C ILE A 91 -4.67 19.68 -20.98
N ASN A 92 -5.14 20.27 -19.88
CA ASN A 92 -4.28 20.59 -18.75
C ASN A 92 -3.67 19.33 -18.10
N HIS A 93 -4.48 18.29 -17.91
CA HIS A 93 -4.05 17.04 -17.27
C HIS A 93 -3.12 16.22 -18.20
N GLU A 94 -3.56 15.95 -19.43
CA GLU A 94 -2.88 15.02 -20.33
C GLU A 94 -1.68 15.60 -21.07
N PHE A 95 -1.62 16.93 -21.23
CA PHE A 95 -0.54 17.56 -22.00
C PHE A 95 0.33 18.47 -21.14
N VAL A 96 -0.25 19.42 -20.40
CA VAL A 96 0.56 20.39 -19.63
C VAL A 96 1.24 19.73 -18.44
N HIS A 97 0.50 18.98 -17.62
CA HIS A 97 1.06 18.27 -16.48
C HIS A 97 2.08 17.21 -16.92
N ALA A 98 1.70 16.41 -17.91
CA ALA A 98 2.56 15.43 -18.57
C ALA A 98 3.90 16.03 -19.04
N TYR A 99 3.84 17.14 -19.77
CA TYR A 99 5.00 17.83 -20.29
C TYR A 99 5.91 18.35 -19.17
N ASN A 100 5.34 18.97 -18.13
CA ASN A 100 6.11 19.48 -17.00
C ASN A 100 6.83 18.38 -16.23
N LYS A 101 6.16 17.23 -16.00
CA LYS A 101 6.76 16.05 -15.37
C LYS A 101 7.90 15.48 -16.20
N GLN A 102 7.69 15.33 -17.50
CA GLN A 102 8.72 14.85 -18.43
C GLN A 102 9.90 15.82 -18.52
N LYS A 103 9.65 17.13 -18.57
CA LYS A 103 10.70 18.15 -18.53
C LYS A 103 11.55 18.05 -17.26
N GLY A 104 10.92 17.82 -16.10
CA GLY A 104 11.63 17.60 -14.83
C GLY A 104 12.59 16.42 -14.90
N PHE A 105 12.12 15.27 -15.39
CA PHE A 105 12.95 14.08 -15.60
C PHE A 105 14.12 14.34 -16.56
N TRP A 106 13.87 14.93 -17.73
CA TRP A 106 14.93 15.17 -18.70
C TRP A 106 15.95 16.22 -18.25
N ASN A 107 15.53 17.20 -17.44
CA ASN A 107 16.46 18.14 -16.81
C ASN A 107 17.38 17.42 -15.82
N TRP A 108 16.82 16.56 -14.96
CA TRP A 108 17.61 15.73 -14.04
C TRP A 108 18.55 14.79 -14.80
N TYR A 109 18.06 14.11 -15.85
CA TYR A 109 18.86 13.22 -16.69
C TYR A 109 20.05 13.96 -17.31
N LYS A 110 19.81 15.13 -17.92
CA LYS A 110 20.88 15.96 -18.48
C LYS A 110 21.86 16.41 -17.40
N TYR A 111 21.39 16.85 -16.23
CA TYR A 111 22.27 17.27 -15.15
C TYR A 111 23.29 16.18 -14.75
N HIS A 112 22.87 14.91 -14.71
CA HIS A 112 23.74 13.80 -14.30
C HIS A 112 24.52 13.15 -15.46
N TYR A 113 24.04 13.21 -16.71
CA TYR A 113 24.62 12.45 -17.84
C TYR A 113 25.13 13.30 -19.02
N ASN A 114 24.92 14.63 -19.04
CA ASN A 114 25.25 15.48 -20.19
C ASN A 114 26.75 15.56 -20.55
N ASN A 115 27.66 15.18 -19.64
CA ASN A 115 29.10 15.13 -19.91
C ASN A 115 29.59 13.75 -20.40
N LYS A 116 28.70 12.78 -20.58
CA LYS A 116 29.05 11.44 -21.07
C LYS A 116 28.72 11.30 -22.55
N LYS A 117 29.54 10.53 -23.28
CA LYS A 117 29.25 10.16 -24.68
C LYS A 117 27.90 9.44 -24.81
N GLU A 118 27.55 8.61 -23.82
CA GLU A 118 26.26 7.91 -23.71
C GLU A 118 25.84 7.83 -22.22
N GLY A 119 24.56 8.12 -21.93
CA GLY A 119 23.94 7.92 -20.62
C GLY A 119 23.14 6.60 -20.58
N PRO A 120 22.52 6.25 -19.45
CA PRO A 120 21.70 5.05 -19.37
C PRO A 120 20.52 5.11 -20.34
N GLU A 121 20.18 3.95 -20.90
CA GLU A 121 19.02 3.84 -21.80
C GLU A 121 17.71 3.99 -21.00
N VAL A 122 16.80 4.82 -21.50
CA VAL A 122 15.53 5.12 -20.82
C VAL A 122 14.38 4.33 -21.44
N HIS A 123 13.68 3.56 -20.61
CA HIS A 123 12.59 2.67 -20.97
C HIS A 123 11.28 3.15 -20.32
N PHE A 124 10.31 3.56 -21.14
CA PHE A 124 8.97 3.94 -20.68
C PHE A 124 8.03 2.74 -20.71
N ILE A 125 7.75 2.20 -19.53
CA ILE A 125 6.93 1.00 -19.33
C ILE A 125 5.48 1.42 -19.09
N PRO A 126 4.48 0.80 -19.76
CA PRO A 126 3.08 1.12 -19.49
C PRO A 126 2.71 0.93 -18.01
N HIS A 127 1.89 1.82 -17.45
CA HIS A 127 1.56 1.86 -16.02
C HIS A 127 0.98 0.53 -15.52
N HIS A 128 -0.03 -0.01 -16.20
CA HIS A 128 -0.64 -1.29 -15.82
C HIS A 128 0.28 -2.50 -15.98
N TYR A 129 1.29 -2.40 -16.86
CA TYR A 129 2.33 -3.41 -16.98
C TYR A 129 3.35 -3.32 -15.83
N SER A 130 3.60 -2.11 -15.33
CA SER A 130 4.39 -1.88 -14.10
C SER A 130 3.62 -2.30 -12.83
N HIS A 131 2.30 -2.43 -12.92
CA HIS A 131 1.44 -2.96 -11.85
C HIS A 131 1.40 -4.49 -11.86
N ALA A 132 0.51 -5.11 -12.63
CA ALA A 132 0.22 -6.54 -12.46
C ALA A 132 1.31 -7.46 -13.04
N PRO A 133 1.77 -7.28 -14.29
CA PRO A 133 2.93 -8.01 -14.83
C PRO A 133 4.22 -7.79 -14.04
N GLY A 134 4.51 -6.54 -13.66
CA GLY A 134 5.67 -6.21 -12.83
C GLY A 134 5.66 -6.93 -11.48
N SER A 135 4.50 -6.92 -10.80
CA SER A 135 4.30 -7.65 -9.54
C SER A 135 4.39 -9.16 -9.72
N PHE A 136 3.97 -9.69 -10.89
CA PHE A 136 4.05 -11.12 -11.19
C PHE A 136 5.50 -11.61 -11.24
N PHE A 137 6.39 -10.84 -11.87
CA PHE A 137 7.78 -11.24 -12.00
C PHE A 137 8.51 -11.38 -10.66
N VAL A 138 8.11 -10.62 -9.64
CA VAL A 138 8.63 -10.70 -8.27
C VAL A 138 7.76 -11.55 -7.33
N SER A 139 6.68 -12.15 -7.83
CA SER A 139 5.86 -13.07 -7.06
C SER A 139 6.51 -14.45 -6.98
N PRO A 140 6.16 -15.29 -5.99
CA PRO A 140 6.65 -16.67 -5.90
C PRO A 140 6.03 -17.62 -6.96
N TYR A 141 5.11 -17.13 -7.79
CA TYR A 141 4.35 -17.96 -8.72
C TYR A 141 4.95 -17.96 -10.12
N LYS A 142 5.31 -19.14 -10.61
CA LYS A 142 5.71 -19.31 -12.03
C LYS A 142 4.55 -19.14 -12.99
N GLU A 143 3.33 -19.43 -12.55
CA GLU A 143 2.10 -19.32 -13.34
C GLU A 143 0.98 -18.72 -12.49
N ALA A 144 0.34 -17.65 -12.97
CA ALA A 144 -0.72 -16.95 -12.23
C ALA A 144 -1.71 -16.24 -13.15
N ALA A 145 -2.96 -16.12 -12.69
CA ALA A 145 -3.86 -15.09 -13.19
C ALA A 145 -3.38 -13.72 -12.70
N LEU A 146 -3.58 -12.68 -13.51
CA LEU A 146 -3.10 -11.33 -13.22
C LEU A 146 -4.26 -10.34 -13.22
N LEU A 147 -4.33 -9.50 -12.19
CA LEU A 147 -5.39 -8.51 -12.03
C LEU A 147 -4.84 -7.17 -11.53
N GLY A 148 -4.79 -6.17 -12.40
CA GLY A 148 -4.53 -4.78 -12.02
C GLY A 148 -5.86 -4.05 -11.81
N ILE A 149 -6.06 -3.41 -10.65
CA ILE A 149 -7.25 -2.59 -10.37
C ILE A 149 -6.81 -1.26 -9.74
N ASP A 150 -7.07 -0.17 -10.45
CA ASP A 150 -6.53 1.15 -10.10
C ASP A 150 -7.55 2.27 -10.29
N GLY A 151 -7.21 3.48 -9.85
CA GLY A 151 -7.95 4.69 -10.17
C GLY A 151 -7.95 4.94 -11.68
N SER A 152 -6.76 5.17 -12.24
CA SER A 152 -6.44 5.19 -13.67
C SER A 152 -4.92 5.16 -13.83
N GLY A 153 -4.42 4.34 -14.77
CA GLY A 153 -3.06 4.51 -15.31
C GLY A 153 -3.04 5.57 -16.39
N GLU A 154 -2.45 5.28 -17.55
CA GLU A 154 -2.56 6.19 -18.70
C GLU A 154 -4.02 6.41 -19.11
N TRP A 155 -4.84 5.36 -19.07
CA TRP A 155 -6.28 5.42 -19.38
C TRP A 155 -7.03 4.17 -18.91
N ALA A 156 -6.35 3.02 -18.91
CA ALA A 156 -6.88 1.80 -18.33
C ALA A 156 -7.06 1.98 -16.81
N THR A 157 -8.13 1.43 -16.28
CA THR A 157 -8.50 1.44 -14.86
C THR A 157 -8.44 0.04 -14.27
N THR A 158 -8.48 -0.96 -15.14
CA THR A 158 -8.42 -2.36 -14.79
C THR A 158 -7.74 -3.12 -15.92
N TRP A 159 -6.88 -4.07 -15.56
CA TRP A 159 -6.11 -4.89 -16.49
C TRP A 159 -6.22 -6.36 -16.06
N LEU A 160 -6.63 -7.22 -16.99
CA LEU A 160 -6.81 -8.66 -16.77
C LEU A 160 -5.78 -9.40 -17.62
N GLY A 161 -5.09 -10.37 -17.04
CA GLY A 161 -4.07 -11.11 -17.77
C GLY A 161 -3.74 -12.48 -17.20
N TYR A 162 -2.72 -13.07 -17.80
CA TYR A 162 -2.15 -14.35 -17.44
C TYR A 162 -0.64 -14.27 -17.57
N GLY A 163 0.08 -14.76 -16.57
CA GLY A 163 1.54 -14.83 -16.55
C GLY A 163 1.99 -16.27 -16.45
N LYS A 164 2.99 -16.65 -17.26
CA LYS A 164 3.69 -17.93 -17.15
C LYS A 164 5.17 -17.74 -17.49
N ASP A 165 6.03 -18.10 -16.55
CA ASP A 165 7.48 -17.88 -16.63
C ASP A 165 7.80 -16.41 -16.94
N ASN A 166 8.33 -16.12 -18.13
CA ASN A 166 8.65 -14.77 -18.63
C ASN A 166 7.63 -14.22 -19.64
N GLU A 167 6.51 -14.91 -19.83
CA GLU A 167 5.45 -14.52 -20.74
C GLU A 167 4.25 -13.94 -19.98
N VAL A 168 3.70 -12.87 -20.54
CA VAL A 168 2.53 -12.19 -20.00
C VAL A 168 1.57 -11.90 -21.13
N GLN A 169 0.32 -12.32 -20.96
CA GLN A 169 -0.76 -12.10 -21.90
C GLN A 169 -1.81 -11.17 -21.30
N CYS A 170 -2.12 -10.07 -22.00
CA CYS A 170 -3.28 -9.25 -21.70
C CYS A 170 -4.55 -9.92 -22.25
N LEU A 171 -5.52 -10.18 -21.37
CA LEU A 171 -6.80 -10.82 -21.68
C LEU A 171 -7.97 -9.82 -21.77
N GLY A 172 -7.80 -8.62 -21.21
CA GLY A 172 -8.82 -7.58 -21.25
C GLY A 172 -8.47 -6.37 -20.41
N GLU A 173 -9.11 -5.25 -20.72
CA GLU A 173 -8.94 -3.99 -20.00
C GLU A 173 -10.28 -3.29 -19.83
N SER A 174 -10.44 -2.58 -18.72
CA SER A 174 -11.46 -1.54 -18.57
C SER A 174 -10.80 -0.17 -18.66
N PHE A 175 -11.53 0.82 -19.15
CA PHE A 175 -11.00 2.15 -19.38
C PHE A 175 -11.81 3.20 -18.65
N PHE A 176 -11.16 4.31 -18.33
CA PHE A 176 -11.81 5.49 -17.79
C PHE A 176 -12.99 5.91 -18.71
N PRO A 177 -14.16 6.23 -18.15
CA PRO A 177 -14.45 6.49 -16.73
C PRO A 177 -14.91 5.27 -15.91
N HIS A 178 -14.81 4.03 -16.42
CA HIS A 178 -15.25 2.84 -15.68
C HIS A 178 -14.16 2.35 -14.73
N SER A 179 -14.15 2.86 -13.49
CA SER A 179 -13.09 2.61 -12.50
C SER A 179 -13.65 2.23 -11.13
N LEU A 180 -13.22 1.08 -10.59
CA LEU A 180 -13.50 0.71 -9.19
C LEU A 180 -12.76 1.63 -8.21
N GLY A 181 -11.60 2.18 -8.59
CA GLY A 181 -10.92 3.21 -7.81
C GLY A 181 -11.77 4.48 -7.69
N SER A 182 -12.23 5.05 -8.81
CA SER A 182 -13.09 6.25 -8.77
C SER A 182 -14.46 6.00 -8.12
N PHE A 183 -14.97 4.78 -8.22
CA PHE A 183 -16.16 4.36 -7.49
C PHE A 183 -15.95 4.41 -5.97
N TYR A 184 -14.82 3.90 -5.50
CA TYR A 184 -14.50 3.93 -4.08
C TYR A 184 -14.15 5.34 -3.58
N GLU A 185 -13.42 6.15 -4.38
CA GLU A 185 -13.19 7.58 -4.11
C GLU A 185 -14.51 8.35 -3.93
N SER A 186 -15.56 7.95 -4.65
CA SER A 186 -16.87 8.61 -4.59
C SER A 186 -17.52 8.44 -3.21
N ILE A 187 -17.47 7.24 -2.63
CA ILE A 187 -17.98 7.02 -1.26
C ILE A 187 -17.05 7.63 -0.22
N THR A 188 -15.74 7.65 -0.46
CA THR A 188 -14.78 8.38 0.39
C THR A 188 -15.12 9.86 0.49
N GLN A 189 -15.45 10.50 -0.64
CA GLN A 189 -15.94 11.89 -0.64
C GLN A 189 -17.28 12.04 0.08
N PHE A 190 -18.23 11.11 -0.10
CA PHE A 190 -19.54 11.14 0.57
C PHE A 190 -19.40 11.09 2.11
N CYS A 191 -18.44 10.32 2.61
CA CYS A 191 -18.12 10.23 4.04
C CYS A 191 -17.36 11.47 4.56
N GLY A 192 -17.11 12.49 3.74
CA GLY A 192 -16.43 13.72 4.14
C GLY A 192 -14.91 13.57 4.28
N PHE A 193 -14.32 12.58 3.60
CA PHE A 193 -12.88 12.34 3.57
C PHE A 193 -12.23 12.85 2.27
N ARG A 194 -10.90 12.92 2.26
CA ARG A 194 -10.12 13.35 1.09
C ARG A 194 -9.91 12.20 0.11
N THR A 195 -10.33 12.37 -1.14
CA THR A 195 -10.09 11.37 -2.20
C THR A 195 -8.62 11.29 -2.60
N SER A 196 -8.20 10.11 -3.05
CA SER A 196 -6.83 9.73 -3.37
C SER A 196 -5.88 9.90 -2.18
N TYR A 197 -6.39 9.66 -0.96
CA TYR A 197 -5.67 9.85 0.30
C TYR A 197 -6.30 9.04 1.45
N ASP A 198 -7.61 9.16 1.67
CA ASP A 198 -8.32 8.64 2.85
C ASP A 198 -9.21 7.41 2.55
N GLU A 199 -9.03 6.72 1.43
CA GLU A 199 -9.81 5.52 1.08
C GLU A 199 -9.73 4.46 2.20
N GLY A 200 -8.56 4.33 2.85
CA GLY A 200 -8.38 3.46 4.00
C GLY A 200 -9.21 3.85 5.24
N LYS A 201 -9.67 5.10 5.36
CA LYS A 201 -10.64 5.53 6.39
C LYS A 201 -12.03 5.01 6.07
N THR A 202 -12.46 5.12 4.82
CA THR A 202 -13.73 4.56 4.36
C THR A 202 -13.76 3.05 4.57
N MET A 203 -12.66 2.35 4.26
CA MET A 203 -12.54 0.91 4.50
C MET A 203 -12.67 0.58 5.99
N GLY A 204 -12.06 1.37 6.88
CA GLY A 204 -12.21 1.18 8.34
C GLY A 204 -13.58 1.56 8.88
N LEU A 205 -14.32 2.44 8.20
CA LEU A 205 -15.68 2.83 8.57
C LEU A 205 -16.72 1.78 8.16
N ALA A 206 -16.48 1.04 7.07
CA ALA A 206 -17.45 0.10 6.49
C ALA A 206 -18.02 -0.93 7.49
N PRO A 207 -17.24 -1.54 8.42
CA PRO A 207 -17.81 -2.48 9.40
C PRO A 207 -18.74 -1.85 10.45
N MET A 208 -18.81 -0.52 10.53
CA MET A 208 -19.69 0.21 11.44
C MET A 208 -21.13 0.35 10.89
N GLY A 209 -21.39 -0.09 9.66
CA GLY A 209 -22.69 0.02 9.00
C GLY A 209 -23.21 -1.32 8.50
N ASN A 210 -24.47 -1.33 8.10
CA ASN A 210 -25.13 -2.49 7.51
C ASN A 210 -25.15 -2.36 5.98
N PRO A 211 -24.40 -3.21 5.23
CA PRO A 211 -24.35 -3.12 3.77
C PRO A 211 -25.71 -3.38 3.13
N GLU A 212 -26.57 -4.23 3.72
CA GLU A 212 -27.81 -4.70 3.10
C GLU A 212 -28.86 -3.59 2.90
N ILE A 213 -28.75 -2.49 3.64
CA ILE A 213 -29.65 -1.33 3.50
C ILE A 213 -29.57 -0.71 2.10
N TYR A 214 -28.37 -0.66 1.51
CA TYR A 214 -28.14 -0.01 0.21
C TYR A 214 -27.51 -0.92 -0.85
N ARG A 215 -27.06 -2.14 -0.49
CA ARG A 215 -26.35 -3.06 -1.39
C ARG A 215 -27.04 -3.24 -2.73
N GLU A 216 -28.34 -3.52 -2.76
CA GLU A 216 -29.06 -3.72 -4.02
C GLU A 216 -29.05 -2.48 -4.95
N LYS A 217 -29.20 -1.28 -4.37
CA LYS A 217 -29.18 -0.03 -5.15
C LYS A 217 -27.78 0.26 -5.68
N VAL A 218 -26.76 0.03 -4.86
CA VAL A 218 -25.35 0.24 -5.22
C VAL A 218 -24.89 -0.79 -6.26
N ALA A 219 -25.30 -2.06 -6.12
CA ALA A 219 -24.95 -3.13 -7.06
C ALA A 219 -25.46 -2.86 -8.48
N LYS A 220 -26.58 -2.14 -8.64
CA LYS A 220 -27.11 -1.73 -9.96
C LYS A 220 -26.24 -0.67 -10.65
N MET A 221 -25.34 -0.01 -9.94
CA MET A 221 -24.45 1.01 -10.52
C MET A 221 -23.25 0.43 -11.24
N VAL A 222 -22.86 -0.82 -10.95
CA VAL A 222 -21.63 -1.42 -11.46
C VAL A 222 -21.91 -2.86 -11.90
N ARG A 223 -21.58 -3.17 -13.15
CA ARG A 223 -21.65 -4.53 -13.71
C ARG A 223 -20.29 -4.95 -14.26
N VAL A 224 -19.96 -6.22 -14.09
CA VAL A 224 -18.85 -6.90 -14.77
C VAL A 224 -19.47 -7.70 -15.92
N ASP A 225 -18.98 -7.51 -17.14
CA ASP A 225 -19.46 -8.29 -18.28
C ASP A 225 -18.76 -9.65 -18.40
N LYS A 226 -19.20 -10.48 -19.36
CA LYS A 226 -18.63 -11.83 -19.58
C LYS A 226 -17.14 -11.82 -19.94
N LYS A 227 -16.57 -10.69 -20.34
CA LYS A 227 -15.14 -10.55 -20.64
C LYS A 227 -14.34 -10.11 -19.41
N GLY A 228 -15.00 -9.73 -18.32
CA GLY A 228 -14.38 -9.17 -17.12
C GLY A 228 -14.23 -7.65 -17.19
N GLN A 229 -14.90 -6.98 -18.12
CA GLN A 229 -14.84 -5.51 -18.25
C GLN A 229 -15.92 -4.85 -17.37
N LEU A 230 -15.55 -3.73 -16.78
CA LEU A 230 -16.41 -2.94 -15.91
C LEU A 230 -17.29 -1.97 -16.71
N HIS A 231 -18.53 -1.85 -16.30
CA HIS A 231 -19.46 -0.85 -16.82
C HIS A 231 -20.21 -0.20 -15.66
N PHE A 232 -20.30 1.13 -15.68
CA PHE A 232 -20.91 1.92 -14.62
C PHE A 232 -22.13 2.70 -15.13
N ASP A 233 -23.17 2.82 -14.31
CA ASP A 233 -24.18 3.86 -14.48
C ASP A 233 -23.59 5.22 -14.05
N LEU A 234 -22.98 5.90 -15.01
CA LEU A 234 -22.31 7.18 -14.80
C LEU A 234 -23.26 8.31 -14.40
N SER A 235 -24.59 8.13 -14.47
CA SER A 235 -25.54 9.16 -14.04
C SER A 235 -25.51 9.43 -12.52
N TYR A 236 -24.95 8.51 -11.73
CA TYR A 236 -24.69 8.69 -10.29
C TYR A 236 -23.39 9.44 -9.98
N PHE A 237 -22.53 9.64 -10.98
CA PHE A 237 -21.17 10.11 -10.75
C PHE A 237 -20.84 11.34 -11.60
N ASN A 238 -19.75 12.01 -11.21
CA ASN A 238 -19.19 13.18 -11.88
C ASN A 238 -17.69 13.04 -12.15
N PHE A 239 -17.03 11.95 -11.73
CA PHE A 239 -15.59 11.76 -11.95
C PHE A 239 -15.23 11.72 -13.45
N GLN A 240 -16.14 11.33 -14.34
CA GLN A 240 -15.97 11.35 -15.79
C GLN A 240 -15.70 12.77 -16.33
N ASN A 241 -16.08 13.79 -15.57
CA ASN A 241 -15.85 15.19 -15.92
C ASN A 241 -14.47 15.69 -15.50
N MET A 242 -13.62 14.84 -14.91
CA MET A 242 -12.31 15.19 -14.34
C MET A 242 -12.37 16.36 -13.34
N GLY A 243 -13.52 16.50 -12.67
CA GLY A 243 -13.76 17.52 -11.66
C GLY A 243 -13.57 16.99 -10.24
N TRP A 244 -13.40 17.90 -9.28
CA TRP A 244 -13.23 17.55 -7.87
C TRP A 244 -14.48 16.90 -7.26
N ARG A 245 -15.68 17.32 -7.66
CA ARG A 245 -16.94 16.70 -7.21
C ARG A 245 -17.11 15.35 -7.91
N ARG A 246 -17.13 14.27 -7.13
CA ARG A 246 -17.25 12.89 -7.61
C ARG A 246 -18.71 12.43 -7.76
N LEU A 247 -19.63 12.99 -6.97
CA LEU A 247 -21.03 12.57 -6.88
C LEU A 247 -21.97 13.50 -7.67
N SER A 248 -22.98 12.94 -8.33
CA SER A 248 -23.97 13.68 -9.11
C SER A 248 -25.20 14.09 -8.29
N PRO A 249 -26.07 14.99 -8.78
CA PRO A 249 -27.37 15.26 -8.15
C PRO A 249 -28.24 14.00 -7.99
N LYS A 250 -28.20 13.06 -8.95
CA LYS A 250 -28.93 11.78 -8.86
C LYS A 250 -28.49 10.97 -7.64
N PHE A 251 -27.18 10.98 -7.33
CA PHE A 251 -26.66 10.32 -6.13
C PHE A 251 -27.27 10.91 -4.87
N TYR A 252 -27.19 12.23 -4.70
CA TYR A 252 -27.73 12.90 -3.52
C TYR A 252 -29.25 12.74 -3.39
N ASN A 253 -29.99 12.75 -4.50
CA ASN A 253 -31.43 12.49 -4.48
C ASN A 253 -31.75 11.04 -4.06
N THR A 254 -30.86 10.09 -4.35
CA THR A 254 -31.08 8.67 -4.06
C THR A 254 -30.68 8.31 -2.62
N PHE A 255 -29.59 8.90 -2.11
CA PHE A 255 -28.97 8.50 -0.85
C PHE A 255 -29.00 9.58 0.24
N GLY A 256 -29.43 10.79 -0.10
CA GLY A 256 -29.37 11.95 0.75
C GLY A 256 -28.02 12.64 0.72
N LYS A 257 -27.84 13.58 1.65
CA LYS A 257 -26.67 14.44 1.74
C LYS A 257 -25.46 13.67 2.27
N GLY A 258 -24.28 13.99 1.74
CA GLY A 258 -23.01 13.50 2.28
C GLY A 258 -22.57 14.27 3.52
N ARG A 259 -21.72 13.63 4.31
CA ARG A 259 -21.12 14.19 5.51
C ARG A 259 -20.15 15.31 5.16
N LYS A 260 -20.18 16.44 5.88
CA LYS A 260 -19.09 17.43 5.81
C LYS A 260 -17.95 17.05 6.72
N HIS A 261 -16.73 17.45 6.35
CA HIS A 261 -15.57 17.24 7.19
C HIS A 261 -15.78 17.86 8.58
N GLY A 262 -15.52 17.06 9.63
CA GLY A 262 -15.69 17.46 11.03
C GLY A 262 -17.08 17.18 11.63
N GLU A 263 -18.11 16.86 10.84
CA GLU A 263 -19.42 16.47 11.36
C GLU A 263 -19.40 15.02 11.91
N ASP A 264 -20.40 14.65 12.72
CA ASP A 264 -20.57 13.26 13.16
C ASP A 264 -21.07 12.35 12.03
N PHE A 265 -20.82 11.04 12.16
CA PHE A 265 -21.33 10.05 11.23
C PHE A 265 -22.77 9.65 11.57
N GLU A 266 -23.73 10.10 10.76
CA GLU A 266 -25.05 9.44 10.68
C GLU A 266 -24.93 7.99 10.16
N ASP A 267 -25.90 7.13 10.50
CA ASP A 267 -25.91 5.72 10.09
C ASP A 267 -25.91 5.56 8.56
N ARG A 268 -26.60 6.44 7.82
CA ARG A 268 -26.55 6.45 6.35
C ARG A 268 -25.13 6.47 5.78
N HIS A 269 -24.19 7.16 6.45
CA HIS A 269 -22.82 7.28 5.99
C HIS A 269 -22.07 5.97 6.19
N LYS A 270 -22.31 5.30 7.31
CA LYS A 270 -21.73 4.00 7.65
C LYS A 270 -22.31 2.91 6.75
N ASP A 271 -23.63 2.88 6.60
CA ASP A 271 -24.36 1.90 5.80
C ASP A 271 -23.99 1.99 4.31
N LEU A 272 -23.83 3.21 3.78
CA LEU A 272 -23.33 3.38 2.42
C LEU A 272 -21.85 3.02 2.26
N ALA A 273 -21.00 3.34 3.24
CA ALA A 273 -19.61 2.87 3.23
C ALA A 273 -19.55 1.34 3.20
N ALA A 274 -20.37 0.68 4.01
CA ALA A 274 -20.53 -0.77 4.03
C ALA A 274 -21.03 -1.32 2.68
N ALA A 275 -22.07 -0.72 2.10
CA ALA A 275 -22.64 -1.15 0.83
C ALA A 275 -21.67 -1.00 -0.35
N PHE A 276 -20.95 0.13 -0.41
CA PHE A 276 -19.93 0.35 -1.46
C PHE A 276 -18.74 -0.59 -1.30
N GLN A 277 -18.28 -0.83 -0.08
CA GLN A 277 -17.25 -1.83 0.21
C GLN A 277 -17.70 -3.22 -0.26
N ARG A 278 -18.89 -3.66 0.14
CA ARG A 278 -19.43 -4.97 -0.22
C ARG A 278 -19.59 -5.13 -1.74
N VAL A 279 -20.11 -4.11 -2.44
CA VAL A 279 -20.28 -4.17 -3.90
C VAL A 279 -18.94 -4.17 -4.62
N LEU A 280 -17.93 -3.41 -4.16
CA LEU A 280 -16.58 -3.47 -4.73
C LEU A 280 -16.02 -4.89 -4.63
N GLU A 281 -16.11 -5.51 -3.47
CA GLU A 281 -15.66 -6.89 -3.24
C GLU A 281 -16.39 -7.89 -4.15
N ASP A 282 -17.73 -7.79 -4.23
CA ASP A 282 -18.55 -8.70 -5.04
C ASP A 282 -18.19 -8.61 -6.53
N ARG A 283 -17.94 -7.39 -7.05
CA ARG A 283 -17.51 -7.20 -8.44
C ARG A 283 -16.11 -7.75 -8.69
N VAL A 284 -15.20 -7.64 -7.73
CA VAL A 284 -13.85 -8.19 -7.88
C VAL A 284 -13.87 -9.71 -7.81
N LEU A 285 -14.71 -10.33 -6.98
CA LEU A 285 -14.91 -11.79 -6.99
C LEU A 285 -15.48 -12.29 -8.34
N GLU A 286 -16.46 -11.58 -8.91
CA GLU A 286 -16.95 -11.90 -10.27
C GLU A 286 -15.82 -11.86 -11.32
N MET A 287 -14.91 -10.89 -11.22
CA MET A 287 -13.74 -10.81 -12.10
C MET A 287 -12.74 -11.93 -11.84
N CYS A 288 -12.53 -12.32 -10.58
CA CYS A 288 -11.69 -13.46 -10.19
C CYS A 288 -12.22 -14.76 -10.80
N ASP A 289 -13.53 -15.01 -10.74
CA ASP A 289 -14.17 -16.17 -11.35
C ASP A 289 -13.96 -16.21 -12.88
N ILE A 290 -14.10 -15.06 -13.54
CA ILE A 290 -13.87 -14.95 -14.99
C ILE A 290 -12.41 -15.21 -15.32
N LEU A 291 -11.47 -14.64 -14.56
CA LEU A 291 -10.03 -14.86 -14.73
C LEU A 291 -9.68 -16.34 -14.53
N HIS A 292 -10.08 -16.94 -13.41
CA HIS A 292 -9.81 -18.35 -13.13
C HIS A 292 -10.38 -19.26 -14.23
N LYS A 293 -11.59 -18.99 -14.73
CA LYS A 293 -12.17 -19.75 -15.86
C LYS A 293 -11.35 -19.63 -17.14
N LYS A 294 -10.77 -18.47 -17.42
CA LYS A 294 -9.95 -18.20 -18.61
C LYS A 294 -8.54 -18.78 -18.52
N THR A 295 -7.91 -18.70 -17.35
CA THR A 295 -6.50 -19.03 -17.16
C THR A 295 -6.27 -20.43 -16.59
N LYS A 296 -7.22 -20.94 -15.78
CA LYS A 296 -7.06 -22.16 -14.98
C LYS A 296 -5.85 -22.13 -14.04
N ALA A 297 -5.34 -20.95 -13.73
CA ALA A 297 -4.20 -20.77 -12.85
C ALA A 297 -4.62 -20.95 -11.38
N ASP A 298 -3.76 -21.61 -10.60
CA ASP A 298 -3.99 -21.85 -9.17
C ASP A 298 -3.85 -20.58 -8.32
N TYR A 299 -3.12 -19.58 -8.79
CA TYR A 299 -2.77 -18.38 -8.03
C TYR A 299 -3.17 -17.09 -8.74
N LEU A 300 -3.38 -16.03 -7.96
CA LEU A 300 -3.66 -14.69 -8.45
C LEU A 300 -2.56 -13.72 -8.01
N VAL A 301 -2.05 -12.92 -8.94
CA VAL A 301 -1.29 -11.70 -8.62
C VAL A 301 -2.20 -10.51 -8.82
N ILE A 302 -2.39 -9.72 -7.76
CA ILE A 302 -3.26 -8.54 -7.77
C ILE A 302 -2.48 -7.28 -7.36
N SER A 303 -2.70 -6.19 -8.08
CA SER A 303 -1.99 -4.91 -7.89
C SER A 303 -2.86 -3.71 -8.27
N GLY A 304 -2.32 -2.49 -8.17
CA GLY A 304 -3.03 -1.23 -8.37
C GLY A 304 -3.60 -0.68 -7.06
N GLY A 305 -3.94 0.61 -7.01
CA GLY A 305 -4.33 1.26 -5.74
C GLY A 305 -5.49 0.59 -5.00
N VAL A 306 -6.42 -0.05 -5.73
CA VAL A 306 -7.57 -0.76 -5.13
C VAL A 306 -7.13 -2.05 -4.42
N SER A 307 -6.02 -2.67 -4.85
CA SER A 307 -5.47 -3.87 -4.21
C SER A 307 -4.91 -3.63 -2.80
N LEU A 308 -4.79 -2.38 -2.35
CA LEU A 308 -4.52 -2.04 -0.95
C LEU A 308 -5.74 -2.24 -0.04
N ASN A 309 -6.92 -2.55 -0.62
CA ASN A 309 -8.12 -2.93 0.10
C ASN A 309 -7.98 -4.37 0.64
N SER A 310 -7.44 -4.46 1.85
CA SER A 310 -7.13 -5.75 2.49
C SER A 310 -8.39 -6.56 2.84
N VAL A 311 -9.56 -5.90 2.99
CA VAL A 311 -10.84 -6.58 3.23
C VAL A 311 -11.27 -7.35 1.98
N MET A 312 -11.18 -6.70 0.82
CA MET A 312 -11.40 -7.34 -0.49
C MET A 312 -10.44 -8.50 -0.71
N ASN A 313 -9.14 -8.30 -0.48
CA ASN A 313 -8.14 -9.36 -0.63
C ASN A 313 -8.42 -10.56 0.28
N GLY A 314 -8.85 -10.33 1.52
CA GLY A 314 -9.26 -11.40 2.44
C GLY A 314 -10.43 -12.22 1.92
N ARG A 315 -11.43 -11.57 1.30
CA ARG A 315 -12.54 -12.29 0.64
C ARG A 315 -12.08 -13.09 -0.57
N ILE A 316 -11.17 -12.56 -1.40
CA ILE A 316 -10.64 -13.32 -2.54
C ILE A 316 -9.98 -14.61 -2.07
N VAL A 317 -9.16 -14.55 -1.01
CA VAL A 317 -8.52 -15.74 -0.44
C VAL A 317 -9.54 -16.79 0.02
N ARG A 318 -10.62 -16.38 0.68
CA ARG A 318 -11.62 -17.32 1.24
C ARG A 318 -12.67 -17.81 0.24
N GLU A 319 -13.06 -16.97 -0.71
CA GLU A 319 -14.28 -17.19 -1.52
C GLU A 319 -13.98 -17.49 -2.99
N SER A 320 -12.76 -17.19 -3.48
CA SER A 320 -12.40 -17.47 -4.87
C SER A 320 -11.87 -18.89 -5.06
N GLN A 321 -11.61 -19.26 -6.32
CA GLN A 321 -11.03 -20.56 -6.67
C GLN A 321 -9.49 -20.58 -6.60
N PHE A 322 -8.84 -19.46 -6.27
CA PHE A 322 -7.39 -19.38 -6.16
C PHE A 322 -6.91 -19.92 -4.82
N LYS A 323 -5.82 -20.69 -4.83
CA LYS A 323 -5.18 -21.26 -3.62
C LYS A 323 -4.54 -20.19 -2.73
N ASP A 324 -3.98 -19.15 -3.36
CA ASP A 324 -3.51 -17.96 -2.67
C ASP A 324 -3.42 -16.78 -3.65
N ILE A 325 -3.29 -15.58 -3.10
CA ILE A 325 -3.02 -14.35 -3.83
C ILE A 325 -1.68 -13.74 -3.39
N TYR A 326 -0.93 -13.20 -4.34
CA TYR A 326 0.21 -12.34 -4.07
C TYR A 326 -0.19 -10.87 -4.27
N VAL A 327 0.05 -10.07 -3.23
CA VAL A 327 -0.11 -8.62 -3.23
C VAL A 327 1.21 -8.03 -2.77
N MET A 328 1.91 -7.33 -3.65
CA MET A 328 3.20 -6.71 -3.32
C MET A 328 3.01 -5.71 -2.16
N PRO A 329 3.94 -5.57 -1.19
CA PRO A 329 3.78 -4.67 -0.04
C PRO A 329 3.46 -3.22 -0.45
N ALA A 330 4.03 -2.77 -1.57
CA ALA A 330 3.73 -1.50 -2.22
C ALA A 330 2.77 -1.69 -3.41
N ALA A 331 1.60 -2.30 -3.22
CA ALA A 331 0.71 -2.69 -4.32
C ALA A 331 0.14 -1.53 -5.15
N GLY A 332 0.17 -0.30 -4.62
CA GLY A 332 -0.27 0.92 -5.30
C GLY A 332 0.83 1.51 -6.18
N ASP A 333 0.70 2.79 -6.51
CA ASP A 333 1.64 3.48 -7.40
C ASP A 333 3.08 3.52 -6.84
N ASN A 334 3.22 3.48 -5.51
CA ASN A 334 4.50 3.33 -4.83
C ASN A 334 5.28 2.08 -5.24
N GLY A 335 4.65 1.01 -5.70
CA GLY A 335 5.36 -0.19 -6.17
C GLY A 335 5.74 -0.16 -7.64
N THR A 336 5.21 0.77 -8.43
CA THR A 336 5.35 0.72 -9.90
C THR A 336 6.78 0.95 -10.36
N ALA A 337 7.63 1.60 -9.55
CA ALA A 337 9.07 1.69 -9.80
C ALA A 337 9.72 0.29 -9.85
N ILE A 338 9.38 -0.57 -8.88
CA ILE A 338 9.85 -1.96 -8.80
C ILE A 338 9.29 -2.74 -9.98
N GLY A 339 7.98 -2.68 -10.20
CA GLY A 339 7.36 -3.43 -11.28
C GLY A 339 7.81 -3.00 -12.68
N ALA A 340 8.12 -1.73 -12.91
CA ALA A 340 8.71 -1.27 -14.17
C ALA A 340 10.11 -1.87 -14.40
N ALA A 341 10.96 -1.90 -13.36
CA ALA A 341 12.29 -2.49 -13.44
C ALA A 341 12.22 -4.01 -13.74
N TYR A 342 11.32 -4.74 -13.07
CA TYR A 342 11.17 -6.18 -13.30
C TYR A 342 10.45 -6.53 -14.59
N TYR A 343 9.52 -5.69 -15.05
CA TYR A 343 8.95 -5.85 -16.39
C TYR A 343 10.00 -5.63 -17.49
N LEU A 344 10.91 -4.67 -17.32
CA LEU A 344 12.06 -4.51 -18.21
C LEU A 344 13.00 -5.73 -18.15
N TYR A 345 13.39 -6.15 -16.95
CA TYR A 345 14.33 -7.25 -16.72
C TYR A 345 13.82 -8.61 -17.25
N ASN A 346 12.64 -9.03 -16.80
CA ASN A 346 12.08 -10.35 -17.12
C ASN A 346 11.16 -10.32 -18.35
N GLY A 347 10.33 -9.30 -18.49
CA GLY A 347 9.35 -9.23 -19.57
C GLY A 347 9.95 -8.83 -20.93
N ILE A 348 10.83 -7.83 -20.95
CA ILE A 348 11.44 -7.30 -22.19
C ILE A 348 12.78 -7.96 -22.50
N PHE A 349 13.71 -7.96 -21.55
CA PHE A 349 15.03 -8.57 -21.73
C PHE A 349 15.04 -10.09 -21.55
N LYS A 350 13.89 -10.69 -21.17
CA LYS A 350 13.71 -12.13 -21.05
C LYS A 350 14.75 -12.81 -20.15
N LYS A 351 15.26 -12.09 -19.14
CA LYS A 351 16.17 -12.64 -18.13
C LYS A 351 15.42 -13.56 -17.18
N ASP A 352 16.14 -14.51 -16.58
CA ASP A 352 15.57 -15.47 -15.64
C ASP A 352 14.95 -14.78 -14.43
N ARG A 353 13.85 -15.33 -13.92
CA ARG A 353 13.26 -14.92 -12.66
C ARG A 353 14.07 -15.51 -11.51
N ASN A 354 14.91 -14.68 -10.91
CA ASN A 354 15.86 -15.07 -9.87
C ASN A 354 15.62 -14.35 -8.53
N PHE A 355 14.49 -13.67 -8.37
CA PHE A 355 14.13 -12.92 -7.17
C PHE A 355 12.63 -12.99 -6.88
N GLU A 356 12.30 -13.12 -5.60
CA GLU A 356 10.94 -13.07 -5.06
C GLU A 356 10.87 -11.97 -4.00
N HIS A 357 9.94 -11.02 -4.16
CA HIS A 357 9.76 -9.93 -3.21
C HIS A 357 8.84 -10.36 -2.06
N MET A 358 9.39 -11.25 -1.22
CA MET A 358 8.76 -11.71 0.02
C MET A 358 9.26 -10.94 1.26
N ASP A 359 10.37 -10.21 1.12
CA ASP A 359 10.97 -9.33 2.12
C ASP A 359 10.63 -7.86 1.82
N PRO A 360 9.87 -7.14 2.67
CA PRO A 360 9.54 -5.74 2.44
C PRO A 360 10.65 -4.77 2.87
N TYR A 361 11.70 -5.21 3.58
CA TYR A 361 12.71 -4.39 4.27
C TYR A 361 13.84 -3.92 3.33
N VAL A 362 13.47 -3.19 2.28
CA VAL A 362 14.35 -2.76 1.18
C VAL A 362 14.76 -1.28 1.26
N GLY A 363 14.40 -0.58 2.34
CA GLY A 363 14.73 0.83 2.58
C GLY A 363 16.01 1.04 3.39
N THR A 364 16.15 2.24 3.95
CA THR A 364 17.30 2.62 4.79
C THR A 364 17.36 1.81 6.08
N GLY A 365 18.54 1.29 6.42
CA GLY A 365 18.90 0.82 7.77
C GLY A 365 19.88 1.77 8.44
N TYR A 366 19.92 1.73 9.78
CA TYR A 366 20.85 2.52 10.60
C TYR A 366 21.59 1.61 11.57
N THR A 367 22.89 1.83 11.70
CA THR A 367 23.75 1.16 12.69
C THR A 367 23.56 1.75 14.08
N ASN A 368 23.96 1.03 15.13
CA ASN A 368 23.90 1.55 16.51
C ASN A 368 24.79 2.80 16.64
N GLU A 369 25.93 2.84 15.97
CA GLU A 369 26.85 3.98 15.98
C GLU A 369 26.20 5.24 15.37
N GLU A 370 25.49 5.08 14.25
CA GLU A 370 24.75 6.18 13.62
C GLU A 370 23.60 6.67 14.50
N ILE A 371 22.87 5.74 15.14
CA ILE A 371 21.78 6.07 16.07
C ILE A 371 22.33 6.81 17.28
N GLU A 372 23.36 6.28 17.93
CA GLU A 372 23.96 6.87 19.13
C GLU A 372 24.52 8.26 18.86
N LYS A 373 25.10 8.48 17.68
CA LYS A 373 25.55 9.81 17.26
C LYS A 373 24.41 10.83 17.25
N VAL A 374 23.20 10.42 16.83
CA VAL A 374 22.01 11.28 16.87
C VAL A 374 21.57 11.51 18.31
N LEU A 375 21.52 10.46 19.14
CA LEU A 375 21.12 10.55 20.55
C LEU A 375 22.06 11.48 21.36
N LYS A 376 23.38 11.26 21.26
CA LYS A 376 24.41 12.13 21.87
C LYS A 376 24.32 13.57 21.36
N GLY A 377 24.16 13.74 20.05
CA GLY A 377 24.03 15.06 19.43
C GLY A 377 22.79 15.82 19.89
N ALA A 378 21.70 15.11 20.20
CA ALA A 378 20.47 15.66 20.75
C ALA A 378 20.49 15.80 22.29
N LYS A 379 21.55 15.35 22.97
CA LYS A 379 21.71 15.36 24.43
C LYS A 379 20.54 14.70 25.17
N LEU A 380 20.10 13.55 24.66
CA LEU A 380 19.02 12.77 25.27
C LEU A 380 19.58 11.77 26.27
N ASP A 381 18.80 11.48 27.31
CA ASP A 381 19.06 10.36 28.20
C ASP A 381 18.58 9.06 27.53
N TYR A 382 19.44 8.04 27.54
CA TYR A 382 19.15 6.74 26.93
C TYR A 382 19.97 5.64 27.62
N GLU A 383 19.45 4.42 27.56
CA GLU A 383 20.14 3.22 28.03
C GLU A 383 20.49 2.30 26.86
N TYR A 384 21.65 1.64 26.92
CA TYR A 384 22.02 0.57 25.98
C TYR A 384 21.63 -0.78 26.56
N CYS A 385 20.89 -1.59 25.80
CA CYS A 385 20.47 -2.92 26.19
C CYS A 385 21.02 -3.96 25.19
N GLU A 386 21.73 -4.96 25.70
CA GLU A 386 22.22 -6.08 24.87
C GLU A 386 21.04 -6.89 24.32
N ASP A 387 20.10 -7.29 25.19
CA ASP A 387 18.86 -7.95 24.80
C ASP A 387 17.69 -6.97 24.70
N ILE A 388 17.71 -6.19 23.62
CA ILE A 388 16.67 -5.18 23.35
C ILE A 388 15.27 -5.78 23.18
N CYS A 389 15.18 -7.04 22.75
CA CYS A 389 13.89 -7.71 22.54
C CYS A 389 13.26 -8.12 23.87
N GLU A 390 14.06 -8.53 24.86
CA GLU A 390 13.59 -8.82 26.22
C GLU A 390 13.11 -7.56 26.95
N GLU A 391 13.84 -6.46 26.82
CA GLU A 391 13.44 -5.17 27.39
C GLU A 391 12.12 -4.68 26.76
N ALA A 392 12.03 -4.70 25.42
CA ALA A 392 10.81 -4.32 24.72
C ALA A 392 9.62 -5.22 25.09
N ALA A 393 9.80 -6.54 25.18
CA ALA A 393 8.76 -7.45 25.61
C ALA A 393 8.28 -7.16 27.04
N SER A 394 9.21 -6.82 27.95
CA SER A 394 8.89 -6.45 29.34
C SER A 394 8.14 -5.12 29.44
N LEU A 395 8.45 -4.14 28.57
CA LEU A 395 7.68 -2.89 28.47
C LEU A 395 6.25 -3.17 27.97
N LEU A 396 6.11 -3.99 26.92
CA LEU A 396 4.82 -4.38 26.35
C LEU A 396 3.95 -5.16 27.36
N GLU A 397 4.56 -6.10 28.10
CA GLU A 397 3.90 -6.84 29.19
C GLU A 397 3.29 -5.88 30.23
N LYS A 398 4.02 -4.82 30.59
CA LYS A 398 3.57 -3.77 31.53
C LYS A 398 2.54 -2.80 30.92
N GLY A 399 2.05 -3.04 29.70
CA GLY A 399 1.07 -2.19 29.02
C GLY A 399 1.63 -0.88 28.48
N LYS A 400 2.94 -0.79 28.25
CA LYS A 400 3.58 0.40 27.66
C LYS A 400 3.38 0.42 26.13
N ILE A 401 3.16 1.61 25.58
CA ILE A 401 3.13 1.86 24.14
C ILE A 401 4.54 2.27 23.70
N ILE A 402 5.17 1.45 22.85
CA ILE A 402 6.56 1.66 22.46
C ILE A 402 6.66 2.09 20.99
N GLY A 403 7.50 3.08 20.71
CA GLY A 403 8.03 3.30 19.37
C GLY A 403 9.13 2.27 19.10
N TRP A 404 9.04 1.54 17.99
CA TRP A 404 9.96 0.47 17.60
C TRP A 404 10.64 0.82 16.28
N PHE A 405 11.94 1.10 16.35
CA PHE A 405 12.77 1.49 15.21
C PHE A 405 13.94 0.51 15.08
N GLN A 406 13.84 -0.42 14.12
CA GLN A 406 14.82 -1.49 13.93
C GLN A 406 15.16 -1.69 12.46
N GLY A 407 16.39 -2.08 12.16
CA GLY A 407 16.79 -2.58 10.84
C GLY A 407 16.43 -1.69 9.64
N LYS A 408 16.33 -2.32 8.47
CA LYS A 408 15.93 -1.67 7.23
C LYS A 408 14.43 -1.36 7.24
N MET A 409 14.07 -0.17 6.76
CA MET A 409 12.67 0.25 6.61
C MET A 409 11.91 -0.64 5.60
N GLU A 410 10.66 -0.98 5.94
CA GLU A 410 9.71 -1.56 5.01
C GLU A 410 9.27 -0.60 3.88
N ILE A 411 9.04 -1.12 2.68
CA ILE A 411 8.37 -0.41 1.57
C ILE A 411 6.85 -0.54 1.66
N GLY A 412 6.13 0.48 1.20
CA GLY A 412 4.67 0.46 1.14
C GLY A 412 4.01 1.17 2.32
N PRO A 413 2.65 1.17 2.38
CA PRO A 413 1.90 2.02 3.31
C PRO A 413 1.69 1.41 4.69
N ARG A 414 2.19 0.19 4.94
CA ARG A 414 2.04 -0.54 6.22
C ARG A 414 3.37 -0.53 6.95
N ALA A 415 3.35 -0.32 8.27
CA ALA A 415 4.51 -0.66 9.08
C ALA A 415 4.47 -2.15 9.40
N LEU A 416 5.61 -2.80 9.22
CA LEU A 416 5.74 -4.25 9.22
C LEU A 416 6.83 -4.71 10.20
N GLY A 417 7.09 -3.94 11.25
CA GLY A 417 8.02 -4.32 12.31
C GLY A 417 9.40 -3.64 12.26
N SER A 418 9.68 -2.76 11.30
CA SER A 418 10.91 -1.94 11.35
C SER A 418 10.65 -0.49 11.75
N ARG A 419 9.49 0.09 11.41
CA ARG A 419 9.08 1.45 11.80
C ARG A 419 7.67 1.43 12.37
N SER A 420 7.53 0.80 13.53
CA SER A 420 6.25 0.45 14.14
C SER A 420 6.03 1.14 15.48
N ILE A 421 4.77 1.33 15.84
CA ILE A 421 4.35 1.52 17.22
C ILE A 421 3.76 0.20 17.68
N LEU A 422 4.28 -0.33 18.78
CA LEU A 422 3.90 -1.62 19.32
C LEU A 422 3.19 -1.45 20.65
N ALA A 423 2.21 -2.31 20.90
CA ALA A 423 1.52 -2.42 22.18
C ALA A 423 1.03 -3.85 22.41
N ASN A 424 0.79 -4.20 23.67
CA ASN A 424 0.19 -5.50 24.01
C ASN A 424 -1.32 -5.47 23.70
N PRO A 425 -1.81 -6.37 22.80
CA PRO A 425 -3.20 -6.36 22.35
C PRO A 425 -4.21 -6.89 23.39
N ALA A 426 -3.74 -7.51 24.47
CA ALA A 426 -4.57 -8.08 25.51
C ALA A 426 -5.22 -7.03 26.43
N PHE A 427 -4.70 -5.80 26.44
CA PHE A 427 -5.28 -4.69 27.19
C PHE A 427 -6.50 -4.12 26.45
N PRO A 428 -7.73 -4.18 27.03
CA PRO A 428 -8.95 -3.80 26.32
C PRO A 428 -9.01 -2.32 25.91
N ASP A 429 -8.42 -1.44 26.71
CA ASP A 429 -8.39 0.01 26.53
C ASP A 429 -7.25 0.48 25.60
N MET A 430 -6.35 -0.41 25.19
CA MET A 430 -5.15 -0.07 24.42
C MET A 430 -5.46 0.59 23.08
N LYS A 431 -6.53 0.15 22.41
CA LYS A 431 -6.99 0.77 21.16
C LYS A 431 -7.35 2.24 21.37
N ASP A 432 -8.12 2.53 22.41
CA ASP A 432 -8.59 3.88 22.69
C ASP A 432 -7.42 4.77 23.12
N LYS A 433 -6.54 4.25 23.98
CA LYS A 433 -5.31 4.92 24.42
C LYS A 433 -4.41 5.34 23.25
N ILE A 434 -4.11 4.42 22.32
CA ILE A 434 -3.27 4.75 21.15
C ILE A 434 -3.97 5.78 20.25
N ASN A 435 -5.28 5.67 20.04
CA ASN A 435 -6.01 6.62 19.18
C ASN A 435 -6.04 8.04 19.78
N SER A 436 -6.19 8.18 21.10
CA SER A 436 -6.29 9.48 21.78
C SER A 436 -4.93 10.11 22.09
N GLU A 437 -3.95 9.33 22.56
CA GLU A 437 -2.68 9.85 23.10
C GLU A 437 -1.55 9.87 22.06
N VAL A 438 -1.63 9.02 21.04
CA VAL A 438 -0.53 8.83 20.08
C VAL A 438 -0.92 9.23 18.67
N LYS A 439 -2.07 8.77 18.19
CA LYS A 439 -2.49 8.94 16.79
C LYS A 439 -3.32 10.18 16.54
N PHE A 440 -4.03 10.67 17.55
CA PHE A 440 -4.95 11.81 17.46
C PHE A 440 -5.95 11.66 16.30
N ARG A 441 -6.54 10.47 16.15
CA ARG A 441 -7.41 10.10 15.02
C ARG A 441 -8.74 9.48 15.47
N GLU A 442 -9.63 9.20 14.52
CA GLU A 442 -10.99 8.71 14.81
C GLU A 442 -11.00 7.34 15.54
N ALA A 443 -11.82 7.21 16.59
CA ALA A 443 -11.83 6.03 17.48
C ALA A 443 -12.18 4.70 16.79
N TYR A 444 -12.97 4.74 15.70
CA TYR A 444 -13.33 3.54 14.95
C TYR A 444 -12.14 2.93 14.18
N ARG A 445 -11.02 3.65 14.02
CA ARG A 445 -9.89 3.17 13.21
C ARG A 445 -9.28 1.88 13.82
N PRO A 446 -9.23 0.78 13.07
CA PRO A 446 -8.62 -0.46 13.55
C PRO A 446 -7.10 -0.33 13.73
N PHE A 447 -6.57 -1.21 14.58
CA PHE A 447 -5.17 -1.61 14.60
C PHE A 447 -5.02 -3.04 14.09
N ALA A 448 -3.79 -3.43 13.77
CA ALA A 448 -3.49 -4.71 13.15
C ALA A 448 -2.67 -5.58 14.10
N PRO A 449 -2.94 -6.89 14.17
CA PRO A 449 -2.07 -7.82 14.87
C PRO A 449 -0.85 -8.19 14.02
N SER A 450 0.28 -8.40 14.68
CA SER A 450 1.41 -9.17 14.14
C SER A 450 1.64 -10.36 15.04
N ALA A 451 1.71 -11.55 14.45
CA ALA A 451 1.89 -12.81 15.16
C ALA A 451 3.04 -13.60 14.53
N ILE A 452 3.79 -14.34 15.33
CA ILE A 452 4.72 -15.34 14.79
C ILE A 452 3.93 -16.38 13.99
N VAL A 453 4.51 -16.89 12.91
CA VAL A 453 3.80 -17.79 11.97
C VAL A 453 3.25 -19.04 12.68
N GLU A 454 3.93 -19.52 13.72
CA GLU A 454 3.57 -20.68 14.54
C GLU A 454 2.28 -20.46 15.34
N ALA A 455 1.94 -19.21 15.66
CA ALA A 455 0.74 -18.87 16.42
C ALA A 455 -0.45 -18.48 15.53
N LYS A 456 -0.26 -18.42 14.20
CA LYS A 456 -1.29 -17.95 13.26
C LYS A 456 -2.61 -18.73 13.41
N ASP A 457 -2.55 -20.06 13.33
CA ASP A 457 -3.73 -20.93 13.36
C ASP A 457 -4.36 -21.03 14.77
N GLU A 458 -3.65 -20.60 15.82
CA GLU A 458 -4.19 -20.54 17.18
C GLU A 458 -5.08 -19.32 17.40
N PHE A 459 -4.89 -18.24 16.62
CA PHE A 459 -5.58 -16.96 16.82
C PHE A 459 -6.46 -16.53 15.64
N PHE A 460 -6.20 -16.99 14.42
CA PHE A 460 -6.80 -16.43 13.21
C PHE A 460 -7.29 -17.52 12.24
N ASP A 461 -8.39 -17.25 11.54
CA ASP A 461 -9.00 -18.15 10.55
C ASP A 461 -8.44 -17.95 9.12
N LEU A 462 -7.11 -17.96 8.98
CA LEU A 462 -6.46 -17.74 7.68
C LEU A 462 -5.59 -18.93 7.27
N GLU A 463 -5.96 -19.59 6.18
CA GLU A 463 -5.23 -20.77 5.67
C GLU A 463 -3.85 -20.41 5.10
N VAL A 464 -3.67 -19.18 4.62
CA VAL A 464 -2.43 -18.69 3.98
C VAL A 464 -1.65 -17.75 4.87
N GLU A 465 -0.38 -17.51 4.53
CA GLU A 465 0.42 -16.46 5.18
C GLU A 465 0.01 -15.06 4.71
N ALA A 466 0.20 -14.08 5.59
CA ALA A 466 -0.10 -12.66 5.36
C ALA A 466 1.07 -11.77 5.82
N PRO A 467 2.25 -11.84 5.18
CA PRO A 467 3.44 -11.12 5.67
C PRO A 467 3.34 -9.59 5.59
N PHE A 468 2.37 -9.05 4.84
CA PHE A 468 2.32 -7.62 4.51
C PHE A 468 1.09 -6.86 5.03
N MET A 469 0.27 -7.46 5.89
CA MET A 469 -1.01 -6.87 6.33
C MET A 469 -1.93 -6.50 5.14
N LEU A 470 -1.96 -7.34 4.11
CA LEU A 470 -2.76 -7.14 2.90
C LEU A 470 -3.89 -8.16 2.74
N LYS A 471 -4.08 -9.09 3.69
CA LYS A 471 -5.16 -10.08 3.71
C LYS A 471 -5.87 -9.99 5.06
N VAL A 472 -7.16 -9.63 5.06
CA VAL A 472 -7.98 -9.58 6.29
C VAL A 472 -8.57 -10.96 6.56
N CYS A 473 -8.47 -11.40 7.79
CA CYS A 473 -9.08 -12.61 8.34
C CYS A 473 -9.97 -12.22 9.53
N ASN A 474 -10.52 -13.21 10.22
CA ASN A 474 -11.13 -13.07 11.52
C ASN A 474 -10.20 -13.58 12.61
N VAL A 475 -10.37 -13.01 13.80
CA VAL A 475 -9.87 -13.59 15.04
C VAL A 475 -10.83 -14.69 15.45
N LEU A 476 -10.31 -15.86 15.81
CA LEU A 476 -11.12 -16.99 16.27
C LEU A 476 -12.01 -16.54 17.45
N PRO A 477 -13.30 -16.92 17.49
CA PRO A 477 -14.25 -16.40 18.48
C PRO A 477 -13.77 -16.44 19.93
N GLU A 478 -13.13 -17.52 20.34
CA GLU A 478 -12.57 -17.74 21.67
C GLU A 478 -11.33 -16.89 21.98
N LYS A 479 -10.67 -16.34 20.96
CA LYS A 479 -9.50 -15.46 21.09
C LYS A 479 -9.85 -13.98 20.99
N GLN A 480 -11.07 -13.62 20.59
CA GLN A 480 -11.48 -12.21 20.46
C GLN A 480 -11.40 -11.44 21.77
N SER A 481 -11.75 -12.07 22.90
CA SER A 481 -11.61 -11.48 24.24
C SER A 481 -10.16 -11.50 24.76
N VAL A 482 -9.28 -12.31 24.16
CA VAL A 482 -7.86 -12.41 24.53
C VAL A 482 -7.04 -11.30 23.86
N ILE A 483 -7.38 -10.91 22.63
CA ILE A 483 -6.71 -9.84 21.88
C ILE A 483 -7.68 -8.74 21.41
N PRO A 484 -8.43 -8.11 22.33
CA PRO A 484 -9.51 -7.18 21.99
C PRO A 484 -9.01 -5.93 21.25
N ALA A 485 -7.79 -5.44 21.52
CA ALA A 485 -7.32 -4.17 20.94
C ALA A 485 -7.03 -4.22 19.43
N VAL A 486 -6.89 -5.43 18.87
CA VAL A 486 -6.64 -5.69 17.44
C VAL A 486 -7.80 -6.42 16.76
N THR A 487 -8.86 -6.74 17.51
CA THR A 487 -10.08 -7.35 17.00
C THR A 487 -11.08 -6.24 16.63
N HIS A 488 -11.58 -6.26 15.41
CA HIS A 488 -12.54 -5.27 14.96
C HIS A 488 -13.97 -5.61 15.41
N VAL A 489 -14.91 -4.66 15.25
CA VAL A 489 -16.31 -4.80 15.74
C VAL A 489 -17.05 -5.99 15.12
N ASP A 490 -16.61 -6.47 13.96
CA ASP A 490 -17.13 -7.62 13.24
C ASP A 490 -16.29 -8.89 13.44
N GLY A 491 -15.33 -8.88 14.38
CA GLY A 491 -14.42 -9.99 14.64
C GLY A 491 -13.22 -10.05 13.68
N SER A 492 -13.16 -9.17 12.68
CA SER A 492 -12.09 -9.16 11.68
C SER A 492 -10.77 -8.61 12.22
N ALA A 493 -9.65 -9.01 11.63
CA ALA A 493 -8.33 -8.47 11.87
C ALA A 493 -7.46 -8.48 10.61
N ARG A 494 -6.54 -7.53 10.51
CA ARG A 494 -5.60 -7.42 9.39
C ARG A 494 -4.22 -7.94 9.80
N LEU A 495 -4.05 -9.25 9.73
CA LEU A 495 -2.88 -9.96 10.25
C LEU A 495 -1.58 -9.65 9.48
N GLN A 496 -0.48 -9.55 10.24
CA GLN A 496 0.88 -9.80 9.77
C GLN A 496 1.39 -11.14 10.33
N THR A 497 1.75 -12.09 9.46
CA THR A 497 2.52 -13.27 9.87
C THR A 497 4.01 -12.96 9.85
N VAL A 498 4.71 -13.25 10.94
CA VAL A 498 6.14 -12.91 11.13
C VAL A 498 6.97 -14.19 11.15
N LYS A 499 7.95 -14.26 10.24
CA LYS A 499 8.94 -15.33 10.15
C LYS A 499 10.28 -14.87 10.70
N LYS A 500 10.97 -15.77 11.41
CA LYS A 500 12.27 -15.47 12.03
C LYS A 500 13.33 -15.14 10.99
N GLU A 501 13.27 -15.77 9.83
CA GLU A 501 14.25 -15.61 8.75
C GLU A 501 14.16 -14.23 8.08
N LEU A 502 12.96 -13.61 8.09
CA LEU A 502 12.71 -12.32 7.46
C LEU A 502 12.98 -11.15 8.41
N HIS A 503 12.59 -11.27 9.68
CA HIS A 503 12.82 -10.21 10.67
C HIS A 503 13.07 -10.79 12.07
N PRO A 504 14.31 -11.21 12.37
CA PRO A 504 14.61 -11.97 13.59
C PRO A 504 14.32 -11.17 14.86
N ARG A 505 14.66 -9.87 14.91
CA ARG A 505 14.38 -9.03 16.08
C ARG A 505 12.87 -8.86 16.32
N TYR A 506 12.09 -8.69 15.25
CA TYR A 506 10.65 -8.53 15.38
C TYR A 506 9.96 -9.84 15.76
N TYR A 507 10.43 -10.96 15.22
CA TYR A 507 10.02 -12.29 15.67
C TYR A 507 10.33 -12.49 17.15
N ASP A 508 11.57 -12.21 17.59
CA ASP A 508 12.03 -12.49 18.95
C ASP A 508 11.27 -11.64 20.00
N VAL A 509 10.95 -10.36 19.73
CA VAL A 509 10.15 -9.56 20.67
C VAL A 509 8.72 -10.09 20.81
N ILE A 510 8.10 -10.59 19.73
CA ILE A 510 6.76 -11.18 19.77
C ILE A 510 6.79 -12.52 20.51
N GLN A 511 7.80 -13.36 20.24
CA GLN A 511 7.98 -14.64 20.94
C GLN A 511 8.20 -14.45 22.44
N LYS A 512 9.03 -13.47 22.83
CA LYS A 512 9.29 -13.15 24.25
C LYS A 512 8.04 -12.59 24.94
N LEU A 513 7.29 -11.72 24.27
CA LEU A 513 5.98 -11.29 24.77
C LEU A 513 5.04 -12.48 24.98
N GLY A 514 4.99 -13.41 24.01
CA GLY A 514 4.21 -14.64 24.11
C GLY A 514 4.63 -15.53 25.27
N THR A 515 5.93 -15.65 25.54
CA THR A 515 6.47 -16.41 26.69
C THR A 515 6.04 -15.80 28.03
N LYS A 516 6.01 -14.46 28.13
CA LYS A 516 5.62 -13.72 29.34
C LYS A 516 4.11 -13.75 29.60
N THR A 517 3.31 -13.66 28.53
CA THR A 517 1.86 -13.35 28.63
C THR A 517 0.95 -14.49 28.19
N GLY A 518 1.49 -15.52 27.52
CA GLY A 518 0.71 -16.52 26.80
C GLY A 518 0.13 -16.01 25.47
N VAL A 519 0.42 -14.77 25.05
CA VAL A 519 -0.11 -14.15 23.82
C VAL A 519 1.03 -13.78 22.88
N PRO A 520 1.41 -14.66 21.93
CA PRO A 520 2.46 -14.40 20.92
C PRO A 520 1.94 -13.51 19.77
N VAL A 521 1.23 -12.44 20.13
CA VAL A 521 0.63 -11.46 19.23
C VAL A 521 0.91 -10.06 19.77
N VAL A 522 1.33 -9.15 18.89
CA VAL A 522 1.53 -7.73 19.22
C VAL A 522 0.61 -6.86 18.38
N LEU A 523 0.07 -5.79 18.97
CA LEU A 523 -0.56 -4.73 18.20
C LEU A 523 0.54 -3.97 17.45
N ASN A 524 0.40 -3.84 16.15
CA ASN A 524 1.32 -3.08 15.29
C ASN A 524 0.57 -2.00 14.52
N THR A 525 1.10 -0.79 14.56
CA THR A 525 0.63 0.33 13.75
C THR A 525 1.80 1.17 13.24
N SER A 526 1.56 2.00 12.23
CA SER A 526 2.61 2.82 11.61
C SER A 526 3.32 3.71 12.63
N PHE A 527 4.63 3.87 12.59
CA PHE A 527 5.30 4.84 13.45
C PHE A 527 5.22 6.23 12.82
N ASN A 528 4.15 6.95 13.14
CA ASN A 528 3.85 8.32 12.70
C ASN A 528 2.64 8.90 13.47
N ILE A 529 2.35 10.17 13.24
CA ILE A 529 1.09 10.82 13.61
C ILE A 529 0.20 11.04 12.37
N GLN A 530 -1.06 11.44 12.58
CA GLN A 530 -1.97 11.75 11.48
C GLN A 530 -1.39 12.85 10.57
N GLY A 531 -1.49 12.63 9.25
CA GLY A 531 -1.03 13.58 8.23
C GLY A 531 0.42 13.40 7.81
N GLU A 532 1.24 12.67 8.58
CA GLU A 532 2.65 12.47 8.26
C GLU A 532 2.96 11.07 7.68
N PRO A 533 4.01 10.93 6.85
CA PRO A 533 4.56 9.64 6.46
C PRO A 533 5.13 8.86 7.67
N VAL A 534 5.33 7.54 7.52
CA VAL A 534 6.10 6.72 8.49
C VAL A 534 7.48 7.34 8.72
N VAL A 535 7.96 7.37 9.97
CA VAL A 535 9.31 7.89 10.32
C VAL A 535 10.40 7.14 9.53
N GLU A 536 11.37 7.87 8.98
CA GLU A 536 12.43 7.29 8.15
C GLU A 536 13.75 7.20 8.92
N SER A 537 14.16 8.31 9.52
CA SER A 537 15.44 8.45 10.21
C SER A 537 15.31 8.39 11.74
N PRO A 538 16.43 8.19 12.48
CA PRO A 538 16.43 8.29 13.94
C PRO A 538 15.90 9.64 14.46
N LYS A 539 16.17 10.73 13.73
CA LYS A 539 15.65 12.06 14.07
C LYS A 539 14.13 12.12 13.96
N ASP A 540 13.55 11.51 12.94
CA ASP A 540 12.10 11.44 12.78
C ASP A 540 11.44 10.63 13.90
N ALA A 541 12.05 9.50 14.28
CA ALA A 541 11.58 8.64 15.36
C ALA A 541 11.62 9.36 16.72
N ILE A 542 12.73 10.03 17.03
CA ILE A 542 12.90 10.84 18.26
C ILE A 542 11.88 11.98 18.30
N ARG A 543 11.72 12.72 17.19
CA ARG A 543 10.72 13.79 17.10
C ARG A 543 9.32 13.24 17.38
N CYS A 544 8.94 12.16 16.71
CA CYS A 544 7.63 11.53 16.89
C CYS A 544 7.44 11.02 18.32
N TYR A 545 8.49 10.45 18.93
CA TYR A 545 8.47 9.98 20.31
C TYR A 545 8.15 11.12 21.28
N TYR A 546 8.91 12.22 21.24
CA TYR A 546 8.68 13.35 22.15
C TYR A 546 7.41 14.16 21.84
N SER A 547 6.85 14.05 20.63
CA SER A 547 5.62 14.76 20.26
C SER A 547 4.33 13.96 20.45
N THR A 548 4.39 12.78 21.07
CA THR A 548 3.24 11.87 21.25
C THR A 548 3.21 11.25 22.65
N GLY A 549 2.11 10.58 23.00
CA GLY A 549 1.95 9.80 24.22
C GLY A 549 2.67 8.44 24.23
N LEU A 550 3.71 8.24 23.42
CA LEU A 550 4.55 7.05 23.52
C LEU A 550 5.28 7.01 24.87
N ASP A 551 5.22 5.87 25.55
CA ASP A 551 5.86 5.62 26.85
C ASP A 551 7.38 5.45 26.68
N ALA A 552 7.79 4.70 25.66
CA ALA A 552 9.21 4.43 25.37
C ALA A 552 9.53 4.47 23.88
N LEU A 553 10.79 4.73 23.55
CA LEU A 553 11.36 4.56 22.21
C LEU A 553 12.47 3.51 22.28
N VAL A 554 12.26 2.41 21.57
CA VAL A 554 13.23 1.34 21.36
C VAL A 554 13.84 1.51 19.96
N ILE A 555 15.09 1.94 19.90
CA ILE A 555 15.78 2.31 18.65
C ILE A 555 17.18 1.69 18.59
N GLY A 556 17.39 0.76 17.64
CA GLY A 556 18.61 -0.05 17.61
C GLY A 556 18.72 -0.89 18.89
N ASN A 557 19.82 -0.75 19.63
CA ASN A 557 20.01 -1.33 20.97
C ASN A 557 19.81 -0.32 22.10
N TYR A 558 19.14 0.80 21.84
CA TYR A 558 18.92 1.85 22.83
C TYR A 558 17.45 1.94 23.22
N VAL A 559 17.20 2.26 24.49
CA VAL A 559 15.87 2.54 25.03
C VAL A 559 15.87 3.95 25.63
N LEU A 560 14.82 4.70 25.30
CA LEU A 560 14.47 5.95 25.94
C LEU A 560 13.12 5.76 26.64
N VAL A 561 13.03 6.18 27.90
CA VAL A 561 11.79 6.13 28.70
C VAL A 561 11.51 7.53 29.24
N LYS A 562 10.24 7.96 29.20
CA LYS A 562 9.77 9.24 29.72
C LYS A 562 9.46 9.19 31.20
#